data_AF-A0A6M3GUJ3-F1
#
_entry.id   AF-A0A6M3GUJ3-F1
#
_cell.length_a   1.000
_cell.length_b   1.000
_cell.length_c   1.000
_cell.angle_alpha   90.00
_cell.angle_beta   90.00
_cell.angle_gamma   90.00
#
_symmetry.space_group_name_H-M   'P 1'
#
loop_
_entity.id
_entity.type
_entity.pdbx_description
1 polymer ?
#
loop_
_entity_poly.entity_id
_entity_poly.type
_entity_poly.pdbx_seq_one_letter_code
_entity_poly.pdbx_strand_id
1 'polypeptide(L)'
;MEDPDTIGKSDPKTLVYIKQWRLMLWMVGAWPDDAVNDRPRRPPYFAMFLLFETSVVIAGQIYFILTKFRVLSFIDIGDAYIALALSFLVGFRTFLLCFKTYGTIFWKFLRKFHLMHFKHKNEYWEEVYHTTNKVSTYFTKFMIWLAISGAVSVNITPLYQNYRLGVFQDEPPENVSAEFSVHYSFPGFKQEDFYLFVTVANLWISYVSAFIICTMDLALYLMIIQIIGHINTLIHTLRNFPEPQKVKELHGFKQKFVSHLLVGT
;
A
#
# COMPACT_ATOMS: atom_id res chain seq x y z
N MET A 1 -10.59 -40.77 -17.37
CA MET A 1 -9.94 -39.71 -18.18
C MET A 1 -10.00 -38.46 -17.32
N GLU A 2 -9.00 -38.32 -16.45
CA GLU A 2 -8.87 -37.19 -15.52
C GLU A 2 -8.22 -36.02 -16.25
N ASP A 3 -8.76 -34.82 -16.01
CA ASP A 3 -8.36 -33.55 -16.62
C ASP A 3 -6.94 -33.15 -16.15
N PRO A 4 -5.95 -32.95 -17.04
CA PRO A 4 -4.57 -32.62 -16.67
C PRO A 4 -4.39 -31.23 -16.02
N ASP A 5 -5.47 -30.45 -15.84
CA ASP A 5 -5.46 -29.09 -15.26
C ASP A 5 -5.42 -29.03 -13.71
N THR A 6 -5.31 -30.17 -13.02
CA THR A 6 -5.21 -30.24 -11.54
C THR A 6 -3.78 -30.30 -11.00
N ILE A 7 -2.75 -30.17 -11.84
CA ILE A 7 -1.35 -30.00 -11.39
C ILE A 7 -1.16 -28.56 -10.88
N GLY A 8 -1.56 -28.32 -9.63
CA GLY A 8 -1.04 -27.24 -8.78
C GLY A 8 -1.46 -25.81 -9.16
N LYS A 9 -2.76 -25.48 -9.10
CA LYS A 9 -3.23 -24.08 -9.07
C LYS A 9 -2.77 -23.41 -7.78
N SER A 10 -1.52 -23.00 -7.75
CA SER A 10 -0.89 -22.31 -6.63
C SER A 10 -1.48 -20.89 -6.55
N ASP A 11 -2.41 -20.70 -5.60
CA ASP A 11 -3.13 -19.44 -5.40
C ASP A 11 -2.25 -18.44 -4.63
N PRO A 12 -1.87 -17.28 -5.21
CA PRO A 12 -1.07 -16.26 -4.52
C PRO A 12 -1.66 -15.81 -3.19
N LYS A 13 -2.99 -15.92 -3.01
CA LYS A 13 -3.66 -15.62 -1.74
C LYS A 13 -3.18 -16.48 -0.55
N THR A 14 -2.50 -17.59 -0.82
CA THR A 14 -1.91 -18.45 0.22
C THR A 14 -0.62 -17.87 0.82
N LEU A 15 0.06 -16.97 0.11
CA LEU A 15 1.32 -16.37 0.52
C LEU A 15 1.15 -15.47 1.74
N VAL A 16 2.10 -15.54 2.66
CA VAL A 16 2.04 -14.83 3.97
C VAL A 16 1.86 -13.33 3.79
N TYR A 17 2.65 -12.70 2.92
CA TYR A 17 2.58 -11.26 2.72
C TYR A 17 1.27 -10.83 2.03
N ILE A 18 0.70 -11.66 1.16
CA ILE A 18 -0.61 -11.38 0.53
C ILE A 18 -1.73 -11.51 1.56
N LYS A 19 -1.66 -12.46 2.49
CA LYS A 19 -2.61 -12.55 3.61
C LYS A 19 -2.52 -11.34 4.53
N GLN A 20 -1.31 -10.90 4.86
CA GLN A 20 -1.07 -9.71 5.69
C GLN A 20 -1.57 -8.44 4.99
N TRP A 21 -1.23 -8.25 3.72
CA TRP A 21 -1.69 -7.12 2.93
C TRP A 21 -3.22 -7.12 2.76
N ARG A 22 -3.83 -8.30 2.55
CA ARG A 22 -5.29 -8.46 2.54
C ARG A 22 -5.92 -8.01 3.85
N LEU A 23 -5.34 -8.41 4.99
CA LEU A 23 -5.83 -7.99 6.30
C LEU A 23 -5.76 -6.47 6.45
N MET A 24 -4.66 -5.84 6.04
CA MET A 24 -4.53 -4.37 6.04
C MET A 24 -5.61 -3.69 5.20
N LEU A 25 -5.81 -4.15 3.97
CA LEU A 25 -6.84 -3.60 3.09
C LEU A 25 -8.25 -3.82 3.63
N TRP A 26 -8.49 -4.94 4.31
CA TRP A 26 -9.80 -5.24 4.90
C TRP A 26 -10.11 -4.33 6.09
N MET A 27 -9.10 -4.02 6.92
CA MET A 27 -9.26 -3.09 8.05
C MET A 27 -9.72 -1.69 7.63
N VAL A 28 -9.30 -1.23 6.44
CA VAL A 28 -9.73 0.06 5.87
C VAL A 28 -10.81 -0.09 4.79
N GLY A 29 -11.45 -1.27 4.69
CA GLY A 29 -12.51 -1.55 3.71
C GLY A 29 -12.11 -1.33 2.24
N ALA A 30 -10.81 -1.33 1.94
CA ALA A 30 -10.26 -1.13 0.61
C ALA A 30 -10.11 -2.44 -0.19
N TRP A 31 -10.29 -3.60 0.45
CA TRP A 31 -10.13 -4.88 -0.23
C TRP A 31 -11.23 -5.11 -1.29
N PRO A 32 -10.88 -5.33 -2.57
CA PRO A 32 -11.86 -5.45 -3.66
C PRO A 32 -12.44 -6.87 -3.73
N ASP A 33 -13.26 -7.24 -2.73
CA ASP A 33 -13.87 -8.57 -2.62
C ASP A 33 -14.63 -8.99 -3.89
N ASP A 34 -15.30 -8.03 -4.52
CA ASP A 34 -16.14 -8.23 -5.69
C ASP A 34 -15.35 -8.70 -6.91
N ALA A 35 -14.15 -8.12 -7.08
CA ALA A 35 -13.28 -8.46 -8.20
C ALA A 35 -12.55 -9.78 -7.96
N VAL A 36 -12.21 -10.10 -6.71
CA VAL A 36 -11.36 -11.27 -6.38
C VAL A 36 -12.15 -12.57 -6.28
N ASN A 37 -13.40 -12.50 -5.81
CA ASN A 37 -14.24 -13.68 -5.51
C ASN A 37 -15.42 -13.86 -6.46
N ASP A 38 -15.47 -13.13 -7.57
CA ASP A 38 -16.59 -13.15 -8.54
C ASP A 38 -17.97 -12.94 -7.87
N ARG A 39 -18.00 -12.14 -6.80
CA ARG A 39 -19.21 -11.82 -6.02
C ARG A 39 -19.87 -10.55 -6.57
N PRO A 40 -21.21 -10.42 -6.49
CA PRO A 40 -21.91 -9.20 -6.88
C PRO A 40 -21.33 -8.00 -6.12
N ARG A 41 -21.11 -6.90 -6.87
CA ARG A 41 -20.39 -5.74 -6.39
C ARG A 41 -21.02 -5.19 -5.10
N ARG A 42 -20.35 -5.30 -3.96
CA ARG A 42 -20.74 -4.57 -2.76
C ARG A 42 -20.60 -3.08 -3.06
N PRO A 43 -21.64 -2.26 -2.85
CA PRO A 43 -21.51 -0.83 -3.06
C PRO A 43 -20.40 -0.33 -2.13
N PRO A 44 -19.55 0.60 -2.58
CA PRO A 44 -18.39 1.05 -1.80
C PRO A 44 -18.82 2.03 -0.70
N TYR A 45 -19.86 1.69 0.07
CA TYR A 45 -20.43 2.53 1.13
C TYR A 45 -19.38 2.96 2.14
N PHE A 46 -18.46 2.05 2.51
CA PHE A 46 -17.38 2.38 3.42
C PHE A 46 -16.39 3.38 2.82
N ALA A 47 -15.98 3.19 1.55
CA ALA A 47 -15.10 4.17 0.88
C ALA A 47 -15.80 5.52 0.67
N MET A 48 -17.10 5.54 0.37
CA MET A 48 -17.89 6.79 0.31
C MET A 48 -17.98 7.48 1.66
N PHE A 49 -18.19 6.71 2.74
CA PHE A 49 -18.17 7.22 4.11
C PHE A 49 -16.81 7.84 4.46
N LEU A 50 -15.71 7.14 4.18
CA LEU A 50 -14.36 7.65 4.41
C LEU A 50 -14.06 8.90 3.58
N LEU A 51 -14.55 8.96 2.33
CA LEU A 51 -14.39 10.13 1.47
C LEU A 51 -15.16 11.34 2.02
N PHE A 52 -16.39 11.12 2.50
CA PHE A 52 -17.19 12.15 3.15
C PHE A 52 -16.51 12.65 4.44
N GLU A 53 -16.11 11.72 5.32
CA GLU A 53 -15.38 12.03 6.55
C GLU A 53 -14.12 12.85 6.27
N THR A 54 -13.29 12.39 5.32
CA THR A 54 -12.06 13.10 4.94
C THR A 54 -12.36 14.50 4.39
N SER A 55 -13.44 14.66 3.62
CA SER A 55 -13.85 15.97 3.09
C SER A 55 -14.28 16.93 4.19
N VAL A 56 -14.99 16.44 5.20
CA VAL A 56 -15.38 17.23 6.39
C VAL A 56 -14.13 17.65 7.17
N VAL A 57 -13.18 16.74 7.39
CA VAL A 57 -11.92 17.04 8.07
C VAL A 57 -11.11 18.10 7.33
N ILE A 58 -10.95 17.97 6.01
CA ILE A 58 -10.26 18.97 5.17
C ILE A 58 -10.93 20.34 5.30
N ALA A 59 -12.25 20.41 5.21
CA ALA A 59 -12.99 21.67 5.36
C ALA A 59 -12.75 22.30 6.75
N GLY A 60 -12.80 21.49 7.80
CA GLY A 60 -12.55 21.94 9.18
C GLY A 60 -11.11 22.39 9.43
N GLN A 61 -10.12 21.73 8.82
CA GLN A 61 -8.71 22.13 8.87
C GLN A 61 -8.47 23.44 8.11
N ILE A 62 -9.04 23.59 6.91
CA ILE A 62 -8.96 24.85 6.15
C ILE A 62 -9.57 25.99 6.95
N TYR A 63 -10.77 25.78 7.52
CA TYR A 63 -11.43 26.79 8.34
C TYR A 63 -10.62 27.15 9.60
N PHE A 64 -10.01 26.16 10.25
CA PHE A 64 -9.10 26.39 11.38
C PHE A 64 -7.90 27.24 10.99
N ILE A 65 -7.22 26.90 9.90
CA ILE A 65 -6.07 27.65 9.41
C ILE A 65 -6.49 29.09 9.08
N LEU A 66 -7.59 29.30 8.34
CA LEU A 66 -8.04 30.64 7.96
C LEU A 66 -8.42 31.51 9.16
N THR A 67 -9.03 30.95 10.20
CA THR A 67 -9.48 31.70 11.38
C THR A 67 -8.37 31.95 12.40
N LYS A 68 -7.42 31.03 12.54
CA LYS A 68 -6.35 31.07 13.55
C LYS A 68 -4.97 31.43 13.00
N PHE A 69 -4.84 31.68 11.68
CA PHE A 69 -3.57 31.99 11.01
C PHE A 69 -2.72 33.05 11.69
N ARG A 70 -3.36 34.10 12.25
CA ARG A 70 -2.66 35.23 12.86
C ARG A 70 -2.25 35.00 14.32
N VAL A 71 -2.74 33.93 14.94
CA VAL A 71 -2.61 33.67 16.39
C VAL A 71 -1.69 32.47 16.67
N LEU A 72 -1.62 31.53 15.74
CA LEU A 72 -0.82 30.30 15.91
C LEU A 72 0.69 30.56 15.73
N SER A 73 1.49 29.76 16.44
CA SER A 73 2.94 29.78 16.25
C SER A 73 3.33 29.17 14.90
N PHE A 74 4.56 29.44 14.43
CA PHE A 74 5.06 28.87 13.18
C PHE A 74 5.05 27.34 13.18
N ILE A 75 5.33 26.71 14.33
CA ILE A 75 5.35 25.26 14.47
C ILE A 75 3.94 24.69 14.32
N ASP A 76 2.97 25.26 15.04
CA ASP A 76 1.57 24.79 15.00
C ASP A 76 0.94 24.94 13.61
N ILE A 77 1.29 26.03 12.91
CA ILE A 77 0.87 26.23 11.52
C ILE A 77 1.50 25.18 10.60
N GLY A 78 2.78 24.86 10.81
CA GLY A 78 3.48 23.81 10.07
C GLY A 78 2.80 22.45 10.23
N ASP A 79 2.49 22.07 11.47
CA ASP A 79 1.79 20.81 11.77
C ASP A 79 0.38 20.79 11.16
N ALA A 80 -0.35 21.90 11.20
CA ALA A 80 -1.66 22.02 10.54
C ALA A 80 -1.57 21.85 9.01
N TYR A 81 -0.54 22.41 8.35
CA TYR A 81 -0.33 22.21 6.92
C TYR A 81 0.06 20.78 6.56
N ILE A 82 0.90 20.13 7.37
CA ILE A 82 1.26 18.72 7.18
C ILE A 82 0.00 17.85 7.32
N ALA A 83 -0.80 18.06 8.36
CA ALA A 83 -2.05 17.34 8.58
C ALA A 83 -3.04 17.55 7.42
N LEU A 84 -3.14 18.78 6.90
CA LEU A 84 -3.97 19.09 5.74
C LEU A 84 -3.49 18.37 4.48
N ALA A 85 -2.18 18.37 4.20
CA ALA A 85 -1.59 17.68 3.06
C ALA A 85 -1.81 16.16 3.13
N LEU A 86 -1.65 15.55 4.31
CA LEU A 86 -1.95 14.14 4.55
C LEU A 86 -3.45 13.85 4.32
N SER A 87 -4.33 14.73 4.78
CA SER A 87 -5.78 14.58 4.59
C SER A 87 -6.16 14.64 3.10
N PHE A 88 -5.56 15.53 2.32
CA PHE A 88 -5.72 15.53 0.86
C PHE A 88 -5.22 14.24 0.20
N LEU A 89 -4.06 13.73 0.63
CA LEU A 89 -3.52 12.46 0.13
C LEU A 89 -4.44 11.28 0.41
N VAL A 90 -5.00 11.21 1.62
CA VAL A 90 -6.00 10.21 2.02
C VAL A 90 -7.28 10.36 1.19
N GLY A 91 -7.75 11.59 0.99
CA GLY A 91 -8.92 11.87 0.16
C GLY A 91 -8.73 11.38 -1.28
N PHE A 92 -7.58 11.68 -1.89
CA PHE A 92 -7.23 11.20 -3.22
C PHE A 92 -7.18 9.67 -3.28
N ARG A 93 -6.54 9.00 -2.30
CA ARG A 93 -6.45 7.53 -2.27
C ARG A 93 -7.80 6.87 -2.06
N THR A 94 -8.65 7.44 -1.22
CA THR A 94 -10.00 6.95 -0.97
C THR A 94 -10.88 7.13 -2.23
N PHE A 95 -10.73 8.26 -2.92
CA PHE A 95 -11.37 8.47 -4.21
C PHE A 95 -10.96 7.41 -5.25
N LEU A 96 -9.69 6.97 -5.26
CA LEU A 96 -9.26 5.88 -6.14
C LEU A 96 -10.00 4.56 -5.89
N LEU A 97 -10.35 4.25 -4.63
CA LEU A 97 -11.09 3.03 -4.26
C LEU A 97 -12.51 3.00 -4.85
N CYS A 98 -13.09 4.15 -5.16
CA CYS A 98 -14.41 4.24 -5.77
C CYS A 98 -14.43 3.75 -7.22
N PHE A 99 -13.29 3.75 -7.93
CA PHE A 99 -13.25 3.34 -9.34
C PHE A 99 -13.35 1.81 -9.50
N LYS A 100 -14.10 1.37 -10.51
CA LYS A 100 -14.13 -0.06 -10.89
C LYS A 100 -12.77 -0.56 -11.35
N THR A 101 -11.99 0.34 -11.97
CA THR A 101 -10.64 0.07 -12.47
C THR A 101 -9.70 -0.41 -11.38
N TYR A 102 -9.84 0.09 -10.14
CA TYR A 102 -9.03 -0.34 -9.00
C TYR A 102 -9.13 -1.86 -8.79
N GLY A 103 -10.36 -2.40 -8.66
CA GLY A 103 -10.58 -3.83 -8.49
C GLY A 103 -10.08 -4.66 -9.67
N THR A 104 -10.25 -4.16 -10.90
CA THR A 104 -9.76 -4.83 -12.11
C THR A 104 -8.23 -4.93 -12.16
N ILE A 105 -7.52 -3.84 -11.82
CA ILE A 105 -6.05 -3.84 -11.75
C ILE A 105 -5.59 -4.82 -10.68
N PHE A 106 -6.22 -4.76 -9.51
CA PHE A 106 -5.92 -5.63 -8.37
C PHE A 106 -6.08 -7.12 -8.73
N TRP A 107 -7.19 -7.47 -9.40
CA TRP A 107 -7.44 -8.83 -9.86
C TRP A 107 -6.43 -9.29 -10.92
N LYS A 108 -6.13 -8.44 -11.91
CA LYS A 108 -5.12 -8.76 -12.94
C LYS A 108 -3.75 -8.99 -12.32
N PHE A 109 -3.37 -8.16 -11.35
CA PHE A 109 -2.13 -8.30 -10.62
C PHE A 109 -2.04 -9.67 -9.92
N LEU A 110 -3.04 -10.01 -9.09
CA LEU A 110 -3.02 -11.24 -8.32
C LEU A 110 -3.12 -12.50 -9.18
N ARG A 111 -3.97 -12.54 -10.20
CA ARG A 111 -4.26 -13.78 -10.96
C ARG A 111 -3.42 -13.99 -12.21
N LYS A 112 -2.90 -12.94 -12.82
CA LYS A 112 -2.21 -13.04 -14.12
C LYS A 112 -0.75 -12.62 -14.03
N PHE A 113 -0.47 -11.57 -13.27
CA PHE A 113 0.86 -10.99 -13.24
C PHE A 113 1.77 -11.59 -12.18
N HIS A 114 1.24 -12.26 -11.16
CA HIS A 114 2.06 -12.74 -10.06
C HIS A 114 3.10 -13.79 -10.48
N LEU A 115 4.37 -13.67 -10.05
CA LEU A 115 5.48 -14.57 -10.45
C LEU A 115 5.23 -16.05 -10.08
N MET A 116 4.39 -16.31 -9.08
CA MET A 116 4.01 -17.67 -8.67
C MET A 116 3.46 -18.51 -9.83
N HIS A 117 2.84 -17.90 -10.83
CA HIS A 117 2.32 -18.61 -12.01
C HIS A 117 3.41 -19.04 -13.00
N PHE A 118 4.64 -18.54 -12.85
CA PHE A 118 5.75 -18.81 -13.76
C PHE A 118 6.89 -19.59 -13.10
N LYS A 119 6.80 -19.88 -11.80
CA LYS A 119 7.87 -20.54 -11.03
C LYS A 119 8.26 -21.93 -11.56
N HIS A 120 7.34 -22.61 -12.25
CA HIS A 120 7.56 -23.98 -12.76
C HIS A 120 8.28 -24.05 -14.11
N LYS A 121 8.67 -22.91 -14.71
CA LYS A 121 9.25 -22.91 -16.06
C LYS A 121 10.75 -23.25 -16.10
N ASN A 122 11.51 -22.86 -15.09
CA ASN A 122 12.97 -23.04 -15.03
C ASN A 122 13.46 -22.81 -13.59
N GLU A 123 14.59 -23.38 -13.22
CA GLU A 123 15.24 -23.23 -11.90
C GLU A 123 15.50 -21.74 -11.57
N TYR A 124 15.95 -20.95 -12.55
CA TYR A 124 16.14 -19.50 -12.37
C TYR A 124 14.83 -18.76 -12.03
N TRP A 125 13.70 -19.19 -12.58
CA TRP A 125 12.40 -18.58 -12.28
C TRP A 125 11.96 -18.86 -10.84
N GLU A 126 12.30 -20.04 -10.33
CA GLU A 126 12.04 -20.41 -8.93
C GLU A 126 12.88 -19.57 -7.97
N GLU A 127 14.18 -19.38 -8.26
CA GLU A 127 15.07 -18.54 -7.45
C GLU A 127 14.60 -17.08 -7.38
N VAL A 128 14.26 -16.49 -8.54
CA VAL A 128 13.73 -15.12 -8.61
C VAL A 128 12.41 -15.03 -7.84
N TYR A 129 11.51 -16.00 -8.00
CA TYR A 129 10.26 -16.06 -7.25
C TYR A 129 10.49 -16.06 -5.73
N HIS A 130 11.40 -16.90 -5.21
CA HIS A 130 11.70 -16.96 -3.79
C HIS A 130 12.29 -15.64 -3.26
N THR A 131 13.18 -15.03 -4.03
CA THR A 131 13.79 -13.73 -3.68
C THR A 131 12.74 -12.63 -3.64
N THR A 132 11.92 -12.50 -4.70
CA THR A 132 10.83 -11.53 -4.80
C THR A 132 9.81 -11.71 -3.67
N ASN A 133 9.43 -12.95 -3.34
CA ASN A 133 8.51 -13.26 -2.24
C ASN A 133 9.09 -12.90 -0.86
N LYS A 134 10.39 -13.15 -0.64
CA LYS A 134 11.10 -12.79 0.59
C LYS A 134 11.15 -11.27 0.77
N VAL A 135 11.55 -10.53 -0.26
CA VAL A 135 11.57 -9.05 -0.25
C VAL A 135 10.17 -8.47 -0.02
N SER A 136 9.16 -8.99 -0.73
CA SER A 136 7.76 -8.58 -0.56
C SER A 136 7.27 -8.78 0.89
N THR A 137 7.68 -9.87 1.53
CA THR A 137 7.33 -10.17 2.92
C THR A 137 7.98 -9.22 3.91
N TYR A 138 9.28 -8.94 3.77
CA TYR A 138 9.95 -7.96 4.64
C TYR A 138 9.36 -6.56 4.47
N PHE A 139 9.13 -6.13 3.22
CA PHE A 139 8.57 -4.82 2.95
C PHE A 139 7.13 -4.67 3.48
N THR A 140 6.31 -5.72 3.37
CA THR A 140 4.96 -5.74 3.96
C THR A 140 5.01 -5.56 5.47
N LYS A 141 5.89 -6.28 6.18
CA LYS A 141 6.06 -6.13 7.64
C LYS A 141 6.52 -4.73 8.02
N PHE A 142 7.47 -4.17 7.27
CA PHE A 142 7.94 -2.80 7.46
C PHE A 142 6.81 -1.78 7.31
N MET A 143 5.98 -1.90 6.27
CA MET A 143 4.84 -1.01 6.05
C MET A 143 3.76 -1.14 7.13
N ILE A 144 3.51 -2.34 7.66
CA ILE A 144 2.61 -2.54 8.81
C ILE A 144 3.13 -1.80 10.03
N TRP A 145 4.42 -1.96 10.34
CA TRP A 145 5.03 -1.30 11.48
C TRP A 145 4.98 0.23 11.32
N LEU A 146 5.26 0.73 10.12
CA LEU A 146 5.19 2.17 9.81
C LEU A 146 3.77 2.73 9.96
N ALA A 147 2.74 1.97 9.55
CA ALA A 147 1.35 2.38 9.71
C ALA A 147 0.96 2.49 11.20
N ILE A 148 1.34 1.49 12.01
CA ILE A 148 1.08 1.48 13.44
C ILE A 148 1.84 2.63 14.12
N SER A 149 3.13 2.78 13.83
CA SER A 149 3.93 3.86 14.42
C SER A 149 3.40 5.23 14.02
N GLY A 150 2.99 5.41 12.76
CA GLY A 150 2.39 6.65 12.28
C GLY A 150 1.12 7.02 13.04
N ALA A 151 0.18 6.08 13.19
CA ALA A 151 -1.07 6.30 13.92
C ALA A 151 -0.85 6.59 15.41
N VAL A 152 0.14 5.94 16.01
CA VAL A 152 0.47 6.08 17.44
C VAL A 152 1.20 7.40 17.70
N SER A 153 2.23 7.74 16.92
CA SER A 153 3.09 8.90 17.15
C SER A 153 2.32 10.23 17.12
N VAL A 154 1.34 10.37 16.23
CA VAL A 154 0.53 11.60 16.14
C VAL A 154 -0.40 11.79 17.33
N ASN A 155 -0.75 10.71 18.05
CA ASN A 155 -1.66 10.78 19.20
C ASN A 155 -0.93 10.76 20.56
N ILE A 156 0.24 10.11 20.66
CA ILE A 156 1.01 10.06 21.91
C ILE A 156 1.49 11.45 22.33
N THR A 157 1.98 12.26 21.38
CA THR A 157 2.54 13.58 21.66
C THR A 157 1.55 14.49 22.42
N PRO A 158 0.35 14.79 21.89
CA PRO A 158 -0.61 15.63 22.59
C PRO A 158 -1.15 14.96 23.87
N LEU A 159 -1.29 13.63 23.91
CA LEU A 159 -1.72 12.93 25.11
C LEU A 159 -0.70 13.10 26.25
N TYR A 160 0.58 12.96 25.94
CA TYR A 160 1.67 13.14 26.89
C TYR A 160 1.79 14.60 27.36
N GLN A 161 1.65 15.56 26.45
CA GLN A 161 1.65 16.99 26.81
C GLN A 161 0.48 17.33 27.73
N ASN A 162 -0.74 16.90 27.40
CA ASN A 162 -1.92 17.12 28.24
C ASN A 162 -1.78 16.50 29.63
N TYR A 163 -1.22 15.28 29.69
CA TYR A 163 -0.93 14.64 30.97
C TYR A 163 0.09 15.43 31.80
N ARG A 164 1.19 15.87 31.18
CA ARG A 164 2.24 16.65 31.83
C ARG A 164 1.75 18.02 32.31
N LEU A 165 0.85 18.64 31.56
CA LEU A 165 0.28 19.96 31.88
C LEU A 165 -0.87 19.88 32.92
N GLY A 166 -1.27 18.68 33.33
CA GLY A 166 -2.30 18.50 34.36
C GLY A 166 -3.73 18.73 33.87
N VAL A 167 -3.99 18.62 32.56
CA VAL A 167 -5.33 18.81 31.96
C VAL A 167 -6.37 17.83 32.53
N PHE A 168 -5.92 16.69 33.03
CA PHE A 168 -6.77 15.63 33.60
C PHE A 168 -6.93 15.71 35.13
N GLN A 169 -6.45 16.77 35.79
CA GLN A 169 -6.67 16.97 37.22
C GLN A 169 -8.09 17.47 37.49
N ASP A 170 -8.63 17.18 38.68
CA ASP A 170 -9.98 17.63 39.06
C ASP A 170 -10.11 19.17 39.04
N GLU A 171 -9.01 19.87 39.34
CA GLU A 171 -8.87 21.31 39.21
C GLU A 171 -7.72 21.62 38.23
N PRO A 172 -7.97 21.68 36.92
CA PRO A 172 -6.92 21.98 35.95
C PRO A 172 -6.42 23.42 36.12
N PRO A 173 -5.14 23.71 35.87
CA PRO A 173 -4.61 25.06 35.99
C PRO A 173 -5.30 26.04 35.03
N GLU A 174 -5.67 27.23 35.50
CA GLU A 174 -6.52 28.21 34.78
C GLU A 174 -6.02 28.62 33.38
N ASN A 175 -4.74 28.44 33.07
CA ASN A 175 -4.11 28.86 31.81
C ASN A 175 -3.73 27.70 30.88
N VAL A 176 -4.19 26.48 31.15
CA VAL A 176 -3.84 25.31 30.34
C VAL A 176 -5.02 24.96 29.42
N SER A 177 -4.78 25.05 28.12
CA SER A 177 -5.71 24.55 27.10
C SER A 177 -5.30 23.14 26.67
N ALA A 178 -6.29 22.32 26.32
CA ALA A 178 -6.06 20.96 25.90
C ALA A 178 -5.50 20.91 24.46
N GLU A 179 -4.41 20.18 24.29
CA GLU A 179 -3.75 19.97 22.99
C GLU A 179 -4.36 18.78 22.25
N PHE A 180 -4.51 18.89 20.94
CA PHE A 180 -5.15 17.86 20.11
C PHE A 180 -4.22 17.41 19.00
N SER A 181 -4.30 16.14 18.60
CA SER A 181 -3.48 15.58 17.51
C SER A 181 -3.84 16.12 16.12
N VAL A 182 -5.09 16.54 15.94
CA VAL A 182 -5.55 17.20 14.71
C VAL A 182 -6.42 18.39 15.10
N HIS A 183 -6.04 19.56 14.59
CA HIS A 183 -6.78 20.79 14.79
C HIS A 183 -7.75 21.04 13.64
N TYR A 184 -9.03 21.17 13.98
CA TYR A 184 -10.09 21.58 13.06
C TYR A 184 -11.16 22.36 13.83
N SER A 185 -11.84 23.26 13.14
CA SER A 185 -12.92 24.04 13.76
C SER A 185 -14.12 24.11 12.83
N PHE A 186 -15.30 24.25 13.43
CA PHE A 186 -16.56 24.42 12.71
C PHE A 186 -17.38 25.52 13.41
N PRO A 187 -18.26 26.24 12.69
CA PRO A 187 -19.11 27.26 13.30
C PRO A 187 -20.00 26.62 14.38
N GLY A 188 -19.90 27.12 15.62
CA GLY A 188 -20.65 26.60 16.77
C GLY A 188 -20.07 25.36 17.46
N PHE A 189 -18.88 24.89 17.03
CA PHE A 189 -18.20 23.75 17.65
C PHE A 189 -16.77 24.10 18.03
N LYS A 190 -16.43 23.98 19.32
CA LYS A 190 -15.07 24.09 19.84
C LYS A 190 -14.59 22.72 20.30
N GLN A 191 -13.38 22.34 19.89
CA GLN A 191 -12.82 21.02 20.24
C GLN A 191 -12.65 20.86 21.75
N GLU A 192 -12.31 21.94 22.45
CA GLU A 192 -12.09 22.01 23.91
C GLU A 192 -13.32 21.54 24.71
N ASP A 193 -14.52 21.90 24.26
CA ASP A 193 -15.78 21.56 24.96
C ASP A 193 -16.08 20.05 24.91
N PHE A 194 -15.49 19.32 23.96
CA PHE A 194 -15.76 17.90 23.69
C PHE A 194 -14.47 17.07 23.67
N TYR A 195 -13.56 17.32 24.60
CA TYR A 195 -12.21 16.75 24.58
C TYR A 195 -12.15 15.23 24.33
N LEU A 196 -12.90 14.42 25.09
CA LEU A 196 -12.85 12.95 24.97
C LEU A 196 -13.38 12.47 23.63
N PHE A 197 -14.47 13.06 23.14
CA PHE A 197 -15.05 12.74 21.85
C PHE A 197 -14.09 13.10 20.71
N VAL A 198 -13.51 14.29 20.75
CA VAL A 198 -12.53 14.77 19.75
C VAL A 198 -11.26 13.93 19.76
N THR A 199 -10.78 13.53 20.94
CA THR A 199 -9.59 12.66 21.06
C THR A 199 -9.84 11.29 20.43
N VAL A 200 -10.99 10.68 20.68
CA VAL A 200 -11.36 9.40 20.05
C VAL A 200 -11.53 9.56 18.53
N ALA A 201 -12.16 10.65 18.09
CA ALA A 201 -12.30 10.95 16.67
C ALA A 201 -10.93 11.14 16.00
N ASN A 202 -9.99 11.84 16.64
CA ASN A 202 -8.65 12.04 16.09
C ASN A 202 -7.82 10.76 16.05
N LEU A 203 -7.98 9.87 17.04
CA LEU A 203 -7.38 8.55 17.03
C LEU A 203 -7.87 7.74 15.82
N TRP A 204 -9.17 7.77 15.55
CA TRP A 204 -9.79 7.14 14.38
C TRP A 204 -9.27 7.74 13.07
N ILE A 205 -9.28 9.07 12.93
CA ILE A 205 -8.81 9.78 11.71
C ILE A 205 -7.34 9.45 11.44
N SER A 206 -6.51 9.44 12.48
CA SER A 206 -5.08 9.13 12.41
C SER A 206 -4.84 7.67 12.01
N TYR A 207 -5.61 6.75 12.59
CA TYR A 207 -5.59 5.33 12.21
C TYR A 207 -5.95 5.15 10.73
N VAL A 208 -7.08 5.70 10.29
CA VAL A 208 -7.54 5.61 8.90
C VAL A 208 -6.49 6.19 7.96
N SER A 209 -5.96 7.38 8.27
CA SER A 209 -4.96 8.06 7.46
C SER A 209 -3.70 7.20 7.28
N ALA A 210 -3.11 6.74 8.38
CA ALA A 210 -1.88 5.96 8.35
C ALA A 210 -2.06 4.64 7.59
N PHE A 211 -3.17 3.92 7.81
CA PHE A 211 -3.43 2.65 7.15
C PHE A 211 -3.80 2.80 5.67
N ILE A 212 -4.64 3.76 5.29
CA ILE A 212 -4.94 4.01 3.87
C ILE A 212 -3.67 4.38 3.13
N ILE A 213 -2.84 5.25 3.73
CA ILE A 213 -1.60 5.66 3.10
C ILE A 213 -0.68 4.44 2.90
N CYS A 214 -0.31 3.79 4.00
CA CYS A 214 0.67 2.71 3.95
C CYS A 214 0.20 1.51 3.11
N THR A 215 -1.09 1.18 3.16
CA THR A 215 -1.61 -0.01 2.45
C THR A 215 -1.71 0.22 0.94
N MET A 216 -2.08 1.42 0.50
CA MET A 216 -2.12 1.76 -0.93
C MET A 216 -0.71 1.87 -1.51
N ASP A 217 0.25 2.41 -0.75
CA ASP A 217 1.65 2.44 -1.17
C ASP A 217 2.25 1.03 -1.21
N LEU A 218 1.96 0.20 -0.20
CA LEU A 218 2.35 -1.20 -0.19
C LEU A 218 1.84 -1.92 -1.45
N ALA A 219 0.59 -1.67 -1.87
CA ALA A 219 0.05 -2.24 -3.10
C ALA A 219 0.92 -1.92 -4.32
N LEU A 220 1.29 -0.65 -4.49
CA LEU A 220 2.13 -0.19 -5.60
C LEU A 220 3.54 -0.80 -5.52
N TYR A 221 4.16 -0.80 -4.35
CA TYR A 221 5.49 -1.40 -4.17
C TYR A 221 5.50 -2.90 -4.45
N LEU A 222 4.48 -3.64 -4.01
CA LEU A 222 4.36 -5.06 -4.32
C LEU A 222 4.23 -5.30 -5.82
N MET A 223 3.48 -4.45 -6.55
CA MET A 223 3.42 -4.52 -8.01
C MET A 223 4.78 -4.27 -8.65
N ILE A 224 5.50 -3.24 -8.21
CA ILE A 224 6.85 -2.89 -8.72
C ILE A 224 7.85 -4.03 -8.48
N ILE A 225 7.86 -4.61 -7.27
CA ILE A 225 8.74 -5.73 -6.93
C ILE A 225 8.49 -6.94 -7.85
N GLN A 226 7.22 -7.22 -8.19
CA GLN A 226 6.88 -8.28 -9.15
C GLN A 226 7.30 -7.91 -10.58
N ILE A 227 7.16 -6.65 -10.99
CA ILE A 227 7.64 -6.19 -12.32
C ILE A 227 9.15 -6.37 -12.44
N ILE A 228 9.91 -5.99 -11.41
CA ILE A 228 11.37 -6.20 -11.37
C ILE A 228 11.70 -7.68 -11.49
N GLY A 229 10.96 -8.55 -10.78
CA GLY A 229 11.10 -10.01 -10.91
C GLY A 229 10.93 -10.49 -12.36
N HIS A 230 9.86 -10.07 -13.03
CA HIS A 230 9.61 -10.40 -14.45
C HIS A 230 10.72 -9.88 -15.37
N ILE A 231 11.18 -8.64 -15.20
CA ILE A 231 12.26 -8.07 -16.00
C ILE A 231 13.54 -8.89 -15.85
N ASN A 232 13.91 -9.28 -14.62
CA ASN A 232 15.09 -10.10 -14.38
C ASN A 232 15.00 -11.47 -15.08
N THR A 233 13.83 -12.12 -15.02
CA THR A 233 13.60 -13.38 -15.74
C THR A 233 13.65 -13.23 -17.26
N LEU A 234 13.16 -12.12 -17.80
CA LEU A 234 13.21 -11.82 -19.22
C LEU A 234 14.66 -11.59 -19.68
N ILE A 235 15.43 -10.79 -18.94
CA ILE A 235 16.85 -10.54 -19.24
C ILE A 235 17.64 -11.86 -19.22
N HIS A 236 17.39 -12.71 -18.23
CA HIS A 236 18.03 -14.03 -18.16
C HIS A 236 17.65 -14.90 -19.37
N THR A 237 16.38 -14.89 -19.78
CA THR A 237 15.91 -15.65 -20.95
C THR A 237 16.54 -15.14 -22.24
N LEU A 238 16.65 -13.82 -22.42
CA LEU A 238 17.28 -13.21 -23.59
C LEU A 238 18.79 -13.51 -23.67
N ARG A 239 19.49 -13.55 -22.54
CA ARG A 239 20.93 -13.87 -22.48
C ARG A 239 21.21 -15.35 -22.73
N ASN A 240 20.28 -16.23 -22.40
CA ASN A 240 20.41 -17.68 -22.56
C ASN A 240 19.58 -18.23 -23.73
N PHE A 241 19.19 -17.37 -24.68
CA PHE A 241 18.40 -17.78 -25.83
C PHE A 241 19.23 -18.76 -26.67
N PRO A 242 18.73 -19.98 -26.97
CA PRO A 242 19.49 -20.93 -27.77
C PRO A 242 19.74 -20.33 -29.15
N GLU A 243 20.97 -20.44 -29.65
CA GLU A 243 21.31 -19.97 -30.99
C GLU A 243 20.33 -20.55 -32.04
N PRO A 244 19.93 -19.74 -33.05
CA PRO A 244 19.02 -20.19 -34.08
C PRO A 244 19.55 -21.47 -34.75
N GLN A 245 18.69 -22.48 -34.93
CA GLN A 245 19.07 -23.77 -35.54
C GLN A 245 19.82 -23.60 -36.87
N LYS A 246 19.46 -22.60 -37.67
CA LYS A 246 20.12 -22.28 -38.94
C LYS A 246 21.60 -21.91 -38.78
N VAL A 247 21.97 -21.25 -37.68
CA VAL A 247 23.38 -20.89 -37.37
C VAL A 247 24.15 -22.14 -36.92
N LYS A 248 23.52 -23.00 -36.11
CA LYS A 248 24.10 -24.29 -35.70
C LYS A 248 24.32 -25.23 -36.89
N GLU A 249 23.35 -25.33 -37.79
CA GLU A 249 23.47 -26.12 -39.03
C GLU A 249 24.56 -25.58 -39.95
N LEU A 250 24.67 -24.25 -40.09
CA LEU A 250 25.72 -23.60 -40.88
C LEU A 250 27.12 -23.82 -40.29
N HIS A 251 27.26 -23.74 -38.97
CA HIS A 251 28.51 -24.05 -38.27
C HIS A 251 28.87 -25.55 -38.39
N GLY A 252 27.89 -26.44 -38.21
CA GLY A 252 28.09 -27.88 -38.42
C GLY A 252 28.50 -28.23 -39.86
N PHE A 253 27.90 -27.57 -40.84
CA PHE A 253 28.26 -27.72 -42.26
C PHE A 253 29.69 -27.22 -42.54
N LYS A 254 30.05 -26.02 -42.07
CA LYS A 254 31.42 -25.49 -42.19
C LYS A 254 32.45 -26.41 -41.54
N GLN A 255 32.15 -26.94 -40.35
CA GLN A 255 33.07 -27.81 -39.61
C GLN A 255 33.27 -29.16 -40.31
N LYS A 256 32.20 -29.77 -40.85
CA LYS A 256 32.30 -30.96 -41.72
C LYS A 256 33.11 -30.68 -42.99
N PHE A 257 32.86 -29.55 -43.63
CA PHE A 257 33.56 -29.18 -44.86
C PHE A 257 35.08 -28.99 -44.64
N VAL A 258 35.47 -28.29 -43.57
CA VAL A 258 36.88 -28.12 -43.18
C VAL A 258 37.52 -29.46 -42.81
N SER A 259 36.82 -30.35 -42.11
CA SER A 259 37.36 -31.67 -41.77
C SER A 259 37.58 -32.56 -43.00
N HIS A 260 36.73 -32.45 -44.03
CA HIS A 260 36.92 -33.17 -45.30
C HIS A 260 38.09 -32.60 -46.13
N LEU A 261 38.33 -31.30 -46.08
CA LEU A 261 39.46 -30.67 -46.77
C LEU A 261 40.82 -31.00 -46.13
N LEU A 262 40.87 -31.18 -44.80
CA LEU A 262 42.13 -31.49 -44.08
C LEU A 262 42.51 -32.97 -44.09
N VAL A 263 41.57 -33.88 -44.39
CA VAL A 263 41.82 -35.34 -44.47
C VAL A 263 42.09 -35.78 -45.92
N GLY A 264 41.89 -34.89 -46.91
CA GLY A 264 42.06 -35.17 -48.34
C GLY A 264 43.41 -34.81 -48.95
N THR A 265 44.43 -34.50 -48.14
CA THR A 265 45.83 -34.25 -48.55
C THR A 265 46.75 -35.21 -47.84
#